data_AF-A0A1B6JJ79-F1
#
_entry.id   AF-A0A1B6JJ79-F1
#
_cell.length_a   1.000
_cell.length_b   1.000
_cell.length_c   1.000
_cell.angle_alpha   90.00
_cell.angle_beta   90.00
_cell.angle_gamma   90.00
#
_symmetry.space_group_name_H-M   'P 1'
#
loop_
_entity.id
_entity.type
_entity.pdbx_description
1 polymer ?
#
loop_
_entity_poly.entity_id
_entity_poly.type
_entity_poly.pdbx_seq_one_letter_code
_entity_poly.pdbx_strand_id
1 'polypeptide(L)'
;MLREKSSFYYSKVGEMKTRCPGEYCGRIELGLNNYSDCGACPRGYRSDFRSICVYCEGRPELYDWLYLGFMTLLPLVLHWFCIDNVSPLVGNNKSVLVFHLCALIEVSIAAVLTVWLTDPFGEMDLRTCNTHQLSDWYTLLHNPQPNYEETIHCTQEAVYPLYTMVLIFYCLSIIIMLLVRPFLVRYLLPKVGKLPIYAALYFFPILALLHAVFGGLIYFTFPYIV
;
A
#
# COMPACT_ATOMS: atom_id res chain seq x y z
N MET A 1 -9.77 25.70 -50.75
CA MET A 1 -8.32 25.59 -51.03
C MET A 1 -7.40 26.25 -49.97
N LEU A 2 -7.91 26.60 -48.77
CA LEU A 2 -7.09 27.10 -47.64
C LEU A 2 -7.18 26.20 -46.38
N ARG A 3 -7.91 25.08 -46.46
CA ARG A 3 -8.13 24.14 -45.33
C ARG A 3 -7.18 22.94 -45.32
N GLU A 4 -6.46 22.69 -46.43
CA GLU A 4 -5.48 21.60 -46.54
C GLU A 4 -4.06 22.01 -46.12
N LYS A 5 -3.74 23.32 -46.16
CA LYS A 5 -2.40 23.81 -45.78
C LYS A 5 -2.19 23.85 -44.26
N SER A 6 -3.24 23.90 -43.45
CA SER A 6 -3.14 23.84 -41.98
C SER A 6 -2.93 22.41 -41.45
N SER A 7 -3.48 21.40 -42.13
CA SER A 7 -3.32 19.99 -41.73
C SER A 7 -1.92 19.45 -42.07
N PHE A 8 -1.24 20.01 -43.07
CA PHE A 8 0.10 19.57 -43.44
C PHE A 8 1.21 20.16 -42.55
N TYR A 9 0.96 21.32 -41.91
CA TYR A 9 1.95 21.97 -41.03
C TYR A 9 1.98 21.42 -39.59
N TYR A 10 0.94 20.71 -39.13
CA TYR A 10 0.94 20.05 -37.82
C TYR A 10 1.39 18.59 -37.84
N SER A 11 1.59 18.01 -39.03
CA SER A 11 1.98 16.59 -39.18
C SER A 11 3.48 16.39 -39.47
N LYS A 12 4.27 17.48 -39.61
CA LYS A 12 5.67 17.40 -40.06
C LYS A 12 6.64 18.33 -39.32
N VAL A 13 6.54 18.39 -37.99
CA VAL A 13 7.68 18.71 -37.13
C VAL A 13 8.07 17.41 -36.44
N GLY A 14 9.11 16.76 -36.96
CA GLY A 14 9.64 15.50 -36.44
C GLY A 14 10.26 15.64 -35.05
N GLU A 15 10.23 14.52 -34.33
CA GLU A 15 11.20 14.11 -33.32
C GLU A 15 11.50 15.08 -32.16
N MET A 16 10.48 15.35 -31.36
CA MET A 16 10.65 15.33 -29.90
C MET A 16 9.66 14.30 -29.39
N LYS A 17 10.14 13.18 -28.84
CA LYS A 17 9.30 12.06 -28.42
C LYS A 17 8.35 12.52 -27.30
N THR A 18 7.18 13.00 -27.68
CA THR A 18 6.21 13.70 -26.84
C THR A 18 5.95 12.91 -25.56
N ARG A 19 5.88 13.65 -24.45
CA ARG A 19 5.55 13.13 -23.11
C ARG A 19 4.21 12.39 -23.18
N CYS A 20 4.07 11.30 -22.43
CA CYS A 20 2.77 10.64 -22.34
C CYS A 20 1.74 11.60 -21.72
N PRO A 21 0.48 11.56 -22.15
CA PRO A 21 -0.56 12.36 -21.50
C PRO A 21 -0.69 11.90 -20.04
N GLY A 22 -0.94 12.83 -19.13
CA GLY A 22 -1.05 12.54 -17.69
C GLY A 22 0.30 12.43 -16.96
N GLU A 23 0.24 12.54 -15.64
CA GLU A 23 1.44 12.58 -14.80
C GLU A 23 2.00 11.19 -14.51
N TYR A 24 1.12 10.20 -14.32
CA TYR A 24 1.48 8.85 -13.93
C TYR A 24 1.63 7.89 -15.12
N CYS A 25 1.37 8.33 -16.35
CA CYS A 25 1.56 7.50 -17.53
C CYS A 25 3.02 7.46 -17.96
N GLY A 26 3.52 6.25 -18.20
CA GLY A 26 4.88 6.03 -18.68
C GLY A 26 4.92 5.06 -19.85
N ARG A 27 6.11 4.90 -20.41
CA ARG A 27 6.43 3.88 -21.41
C ARG A 27 7.68 3.11 -21.02
N ILE A 28 7.76 1.87 -21.48
CA ILE A 28 8.86 0.95 -21.22
C ILE A 28 9.82 1.01 -22.41
N GLU A 29 11.12 1.02 -22.15
CA GLU A 29 12.15 0.94 -23.19
C GLU A 29 12.35 -0.53 -23.60
N LEU A 30 12.07 -0.84 -24.87
CA LEU A 30 12.12 -2.19 -25.45
C LEU A 30 13.43 -2.45 -26.23
N GLY A 31 14.28 -1.44 -26.38
CA GLY A 31 15.56 -1.47 -27.09
C GLY A 31 16.08 -0.07 -27.41
N LEU A 32 17.21 0.04 -28.13
CA LEU A 32 17.79 1.34 -28.54
C LEU A 32 16.76 2.21 -29.27
N ASN A 33 16.27 3.24 -28.59
CA ASN A 33 15.24 4.18 -29.06
C ASN A 33 13.88 3.55 -29.44
N ASN A 34 13.63 2.29 -29.06
CA ASN A 34 12.32 1.66 -29.25
C ASN A 34 11.58 1.62 -27.90
N TYR A 35 10.35 2.11 -27.87
CA TYR A 35 9.59 2.20 -26.63
C TYR A 35 8.17 1.67 -26.84
N SER A 36 7.57 1.15 -25.78
CA SER A 36 6.18 0.75 -25.75
C SER A 36 5.24 1.95 -25.94
N ASP A 37 3.96 1.65 -26.16
CA ASP A 37 2.88 2.61 -26.02
C ASP A 37 2.79 3.14 -24.57
N CYS A 38 2.14 4.30 -24.41
CA CYS A 38 1.92 4.92 -23.10
C CYS A 38 0.90 4.12 -22.29
N GLY A 39 1.23 3.81 -21.04
CA GLY A 39 0.35 3.09 -20.13
C GLY A 39 0.83 3.13 -18.68
N ALA A 40 0.34 2.20 -17.86
CA ALA A 40 0.79 2.04 -16.48
C ALA A 40 2.20 1.43 -16.42
N CYS A 41 3.06 1.95 -15.54
CA CYS A 41 4.35 1.32 -15.28
C CYS A 41 4.18 0.04 -14.45
N PRO A 42 5.11 -0.92 -14.57
CA PRO A 42 5.11 -2.12 -13.74
C PRO A 42 5.33 -1.78 -12.25
N ARG A 43 4.91 -2.69 -11.37
CA ARG A 43 5.07 -2.52 -9.91
C ARG A 43 6.55 -2.33 -9.56
N GLY A 44 6.84 -1.36 -8.67
CA GLY A 44 8.21 -0.97 -8.32
C GLY A 44 8.88 -0.01 -9.30
N TYR A 45 8.15 0.46 -10.32
CA TYR A 45 8.62 1.48 -11.26
C TYR A 45 7.74 2.73 -11.12
N ARG A 46 8.31 3.89 -11.45
CA ARG A 46 7.61 5.17 -11.50
C ARG A 46 7.95 5.89 -12.80
N SER A 47 6.99 6.64 -13.33
CA SER A 47 7.20 7.46 -14.52
C SER A 47 8.04 8.69 -14.19
N ASP A 48 9.10 8.92 -14.97
CA ASP A 48 9.94 10.13 -14.88
C ASP A 48 9.37 11.32 -15.68
N PHE A 49 10.00 12.49 -15.64
CA PHE A 49 9.58 13.71 -16.35
C PHE A 49 9.46 13.54 -17.87
N ARG A 50 10.18 12.56 -18.45
CA ARG A 50 10.11 12.16 -19.87
C ARG A 50 9.03 11.13 -20.19
N SER A 51 8.21 10.78 -19.21
CA SER A 51 7.24 9.68 -19.25
C SER A 51 7.88 8.33 -19.54
N ILE A 52 9.02 8.04 -18.93
CA ILE A 52 9.72 6.74 -19.04
C ILE A 52 9.58 6.05 -17.68
N CYS A 53 9.23 4.77 -17.69
CA CYS A 53 9.15 3.97 -16.47
C CYS A 53 10.55 3.65 -15.97
N VAL A 54 10.93 4.23 -14.83
CA VAL A 54 12.23 4.03 -14.17
C VAL A 54 11.99 3.23 -12.90
N TYR A 55 12.89 2.29 -12.63
CA TYR A 55 12.83 1.46 -11.42
C TYR A 55 13.15 2.31 -10.18
N CYS A 56 12.42 2.08 -9.09
CA CYS A 56 12.62 2.83 -7.85
C CYS A 56 13.80 2.27 -7.04
N GLU A 57 14.87 3.06 -6.93
CA GLU A 57 16.06 2.75 -6.12
C GLU A 57 16.08 3.52 -4.79
N GLY A 58 14.98 4.19 -4.43
CA GLY A 58 14.85 4.92 -3.18
C GLY A 58 14.87 3.99 -1.97
N ARG A 59 15.22 4.57 -0.82
CA ARG A 59 15.15 3.92 0.49
C ARG A 59 14.15 4.67 1.36
N PRO A 60 13.44 3.98 2.26
CA PRO A 60 12.51 4.63 3.17
C PRO A 60 13.24 5.63 4.07
N GLU A 61 12.69 6.83 4.14
CA GLU A 61 13.15 7.83 5.09
C GLU A 61 12.63 7.49 6.50
N LEU A 62 13.16 8.16 7.54
CA LEU A 62 12.64 7.99 8.91
C LEU A 62 11.13 8.22 8.98
N TYR A 63 10.64 9.14 8.17
CA TYR A 63 9.23 9.46 8.06
C TYR A 63 8.37 8.27 7.62
N ASP A 64 8.80 7.57 6.58
CA ASP A 64 8.13 6.38 6.06
C ASP A 64 8.06 5.28 7.12
N TRP A 65 9.15 5.09 7.87
CA TRP A 65 9.19 4.14 8.97
C TRP A 65 8.25 4.50 10.12
N LEU A 66 8.12 5.78 10.46
CA LEU A 66 7.18 6.23 11.49
C LEU A 66 5.73 6.01 11.04
N TYR A 67 5.43 6.28 9.77
CA TYR A 67 4.12 5.98 9.19
C TYR A 67 3.80 4.48 9.21
N LEU A 68 4.73 3.63 8.77
CA LEU A 68 4.56 2.17 8.82
C LEU A 68 4.45 1.67 10.27
N GLY A 69 5.23 2.25 11.18
CA GLY A 69 5.12 2.00 12.62
C GLY A 69 3.74 2.33 13.17
N PHE A 70 3.17 3.47 12.79
CA PHE A 70 1.81 3.84 13.16
C PHE A 70 0.77 2.84 12.62
N MET A 71 0.88 2.46 11.35
CA MET A 71 -0.03 1.49 10.71
C MET A 71 0.07 0.08 11.32
N THR A 72 1.21 -0.28 11.91
CA THR A 72 1.39 -1.56 12.64
C THR A 72 0.91 -1.49 14.10
N LEU A 73 1.13 -0.36 14.78
CA LEU A 73 0.71 -0.13 16.16
C LEU A 73 -0.81 -0.02 16.30
N LEU A 74 -1.49 0.61 15.35
CA LEU A 74 -2.94 0.82 15.42
C LEU A 74 -3.74 -0.50 15.56
N PRO A 75 -3.52 -1.55 14.73
CA PRO A 75 -4.14 -2.86 14.93
C PRO A 75 -3.77 -3.52 16.25
N LEU A 76 -2.54 -3.35 16.75
CA LEU A 76 -2.11 -3.93 18.02
C LEU A 76 -2.88 -3.33 19.20
N VAL A 77 -3.01 -2.00 19.22
CA VAL A 77 -3.80 -1.29 20.23
C VAL A 77 -5.27 -1.70 20.14
N LEU A 78 -5.83 -1.82 18.94
CA LEU A 78 -7.20 -2.31 18.74
C LEU A 78 -7.35 -3.76 19.21
N HIS A 79 -6.37 -4.62 18.96
CA HIS A 79 -6.36 -5.99 19.48
C HIS A 79 -6.44 -6.01 21.01
N TRP A 80 -5.59 -5.23 21.69
CA TRP A 80 -5.59 -5.15 23.15
C TRP A 80 -6.90 -4.57 23.67
N PHE A 81 -7.40 -3.49 23.05
CA PHE A 81 -8.70 -2.92 23.38
C PHE A 81 -9.84 -3.95 23.23
N CYS A 82 -9.88 -4.73 22.15
CA CYS A 82 -10.87 -5.78 21.98
C CYS A 82 -10.73 -6.89 23.03
N ILE A 83 -9.50 -7.27 23.39
CA ILE A 83 -9.24 -8.26 24.45
C ILE A 83 -9.75 -7.73 25.79
N ASP A 84 -9.47 -6.47 26.12
CA ASP A 84 -9.87 -5.84 27.39
C ASP A 84 -11.38 -5.65 27.50
N ASN A 85 -12.09 -5.34 26.42
CA ASN A 85 -13.55 -5.23 26.46
C ASN A 85 -14.24 -6.60 26.62
N VAL A 86 -13.61 -7.67 26.13
CA VAL A 86 -14.12 -9.04 26.25
C VAL A 86 -13.69 -9.70 27.56
N SER A 87 -12.55 -9.29 28.12
CA SER A 87 -11.92 -9.83 29.32
C SER A 87 -12.84 -9.91 30.54
N PRO A 88 -13.60 -8.85 30.92
CA PRO A 88 -14.54 -8.87 32.05
C PRO A 88 -15.61 -9.95 31.94
N LEU A 89 -15.92 -10.39 30.72
CA LEU A 89 -16.99 -11.34 30.45
C LEU A 89 -16.52 -12.79 30.55
N VAL A 90 -15.20 -13.07 30.55
CA VAL A 90 -14.70 -14.40 30.17
C VAL A 90 -13.48 -14.91 30.98
N GLY A 91 -12.60 -14.05 31.53
CA GLY A 91 -11.26 -14.51 31.93
C GLY A 91 -10.69 -13.97 33.24
N ASN A 92 -9.73 -14.71 33.79
CA ASN A 92 -8.83 -14.25 34.85
C ASN A 92 -7.72 -13.36 34.26
N ASN A 93 -7.17 -12.43 35.05
CA ASN A 93 -6.10 -11.51 34.64
C ASN A 93 -4.89 -12.19 33.97
N LYS A 94 -4.54 -13.42 34.38
CA LYS A 94 -3.44 -14.19 33.77
C LYS A 94 -3.73 -14.59 32.31
N SER A 95 -4.97 -15.01 32.02
CA SER A 95 -5.37 -15.40 30.67
C SER A 95 -5.36 -14.19 29.73
N VAL A 96 -5.79 -13.03 30.26
CA VAL A 96 -5.80 -11.76 29.54
C VAL A 96 -4.38 -11.37 29.13
N LEU A 97 -3.42 -11.45 30.05
CA LEU A 97 -2.00 -11.18 29.76
C LEU A 97 -1.46 -12.11 28.65
N VAL A 98 -1.82 -13.40 28.67
CA VAL A 98 -1.43 -14.36 27.62
C VAL A 98 -1.97 -13.94 26.25
N PHE A 99 -3.22 -13.46 26.16
CA PHE A 99 -3.77 -12.96 24.89
C PHE A 99 -3.09 -11.67 24.41
N HIS A 100 -2.70 -10.77 25.31
CA HIS A 100 -1.94 -9.58 24.95
C HIS A 100 -0.57 -9.93 24.36
N LEU A 101 0.15 -10.85 25.01
CA LEU A 101 1.43 -11.36 24.52
C LEU A 101 1.29 -12.11 23.19
N CYS A 102 0.24 -12.93 23.06
CA CYS A 102 -0.06 -13.62 21.80
C CYS A 102 -0.31 -12.62 20.67
N ALA A 103 -1.14 -11.60 20.90
CA ALA A 103 -1.41 -10.54 19.93
C ALA A 103 -0.14 -9.80 19.51
N LEU A 104 0.74 -9.48 20.48
CA LEU A 104 2.02 -8.83 20.21
C LEU A 104 2.92 -9.70 19.31
N ILE A 105 3.01 -11.01 19.60
CA ILE A 105 3.79 -11.95 18.79
C ILE A 105 3.20 -12.12 17.40
N GLU A 106 1.88 -12.28 17.27
CA GLU A 106 1.18 -12.40 15.98
C GLU A 106 1.45 -11.20 15.09
N VAL A 107 1.28 -9.99 15.63
CA VAL A 107 1.53 -8.73 14.91
C VAL A 107 3.00 -8.57 14.55
N SER A 108 3.91 -8.90 15.46
CA SER A 108 5.35 -8.79 15.23
C SER A 108 5.82 -9.75 14.12
N ILE A 109 5.33 -11.00 14.12
CA ILE A 109 5.60 -11.97 13.06
C ILE A 109 5.02 -11.47 11.73
N ALA A 110 3.78 -10.96 11.72
CA ALA A 110 3.17 -10.41 10.52
C ALA A 110 3.98 -9.24 9.95
N ALA A 111 4.47 -8.32 10.80
CA ALA A 111 5.28 -7.18 10.38
C ALA A 111 6.61 -7.63 9.77
N VAL A 112 7.34 -8.54 10.42
CA VAL A 112 8.61 -9.08 9.91
C VAL A 112 8.40 -9.80 8.57
N LEU A 113 7.37 -10.65 8.47
CA LEU A 113 7.04 -11.34 7.22
C LEU A 113 6.64 -10.36 6.11
N THR A 114 5.97 -9.26 6.45
CA THR A 114 5.60 -8.24 5.47
C THR A 114 6.83 -7.59 4.86
N VAL A 115 7.81 -7.19 5.68
CA VAL A 115 9.08 -6.63 5.18
C VAL A 115 9.78 -7.67 4.30
N TRP A 116 9.88 -8.91 4.76
CA TRP A 116 10.56 -9.99 4.04
C TRP A 116 9.92 -10.36 2.69
N LEU A 117 8.60 -10.18 2.57
CA LEU A 117 7.83 -10.44 1.34
C LEU A 117 7.71 -9.22 0.41
N THR A 118 8.21 -8.05 0.83
CA THR A 118 8.21 -6.85 -0.01
C THR A 118 9.52 -6.77 -0.78
N ASP A 119 9.53 -6.14 -1.96
CA ASP A 119 10.74 -6.06 -2.79
C ASP A 119 11.83 -5.25 -2.07
N PRO A 120 13.09 -5.74 -2.01
CA PRO A 120 13.59 -7.03 -2.50
C PRO A 120 13.21 -8.24 -1.65
N PHE A 121 12.62 -9.25 -2.30
CA PHE A 121 12.18 -10.48 -1.62
C PHE A 121 13.33 -11.18 -0.90
N GLY A 122 13.13 -11.48 0.38
CA GLY A 122 14.08 -12.23 1.18
C GLY A 122 15.10 -11.39 1.94
N GLU A 123 15.17 -10.09 1.68
CA GLU A 123 16.07 -9.16 2.36
C GLU A 123 15.32 -8.35 3.42
N MET A 124 16.05 -7.84 4.42
CA MET A 124 15.51 -6.94 5.45
C MET A 124 15.80 -5.47 5.09
N ASP A 125 15.79 -5.16 3.80
CA ASP A 125 15.87 -3.81 3.26
C ASP A 125 14.58 -3.54 2.49
N LEU A 126 14.18 -2.27 2.41
CA LEU A 126 12.95 -1.87 1.73
C LEU A 126 13.30 -0.89 0.61
N ARG A 127 12.78 -1.15 -0.59
CA ARG A 127 12.88 -0.20 -1.71
C ARG A 127 11.62 0.61 -1.84
N THR A 128 11.76 1.93 -1.95
CA THR A 128 10.64 2.87 -2.03
C THR A 128 10.71 3.77 -3.25
N CYS A 129 9.55 4.11 -3.77
CA CYS A 129 9.34 5.25 -4.64
C CYS A 129 8.96 6.44 -3.76
N ASN A 130 9.72 7.53 -3.85
CA ASN A 130 9.48 8.71 -3.01
C ASN A 130 8.09 9.31 -3.25
N THR A 131 7.47 9.71 -2.15
CA THR A 131 6.16 10.34 -2.08
C THR A 131 6.32 11.85 -2.24
N HIS A 132 5.76 12.45 -3.29
CA HIS A 132 5.90 13.89 -3.53
C HIS A 132 4.62 14.67 -3.24
N GLN A 133 3.47 14.07 -3.55
CA GLN A 133 2.18 14.75 -3.49
C GLN A 133 1.05 13.79 -3.14
N LEU A 134 -0.08 14.33 -2.66
CA LEU A 134 -1.22 13.52 -2.25
C LEU A 134 -1.82 12.71 -3.41
N SER A 135 -1.79 13.25 -4.63
CA SER A 135 -2.25 12.57 -5.84
C SER A 135 -1.48 11.27 -6.13
N ASP A 136 -0.25 11.11 -5.61
CA ASP A 136 0.54 9.88 -5.78
C ASP A 136 -0.15 8.67 -5.13
N TRP A 137 -0.96 8.90 -4.08
CA TRP A 137 -1.73 7.86 -3.40
C TRP A 137 -3.02 7.47 -4.15
N TYR A 138 -3.47 8.32 -5.08
CA TYR A 138 -4.76 8.19 -5.74
C TYR A 138 -4.63 8.27 -7.27
N THR A 139 -3.60 7.62 -7.82
CA THR A 139 -3.31 7.63 -9.28
C THR A 139 -4.50 7.22 -10.14
N LEU A 140 -5.40 6.38 -9.61
CA LEU A 140 -6.66 5.98 -10.23
C LEU A 140 -7.54 7.18 -10.65
N LEU A 141 -7.55 8.24 -9.84
CA LEU A 141 -8.33 9.46 -10.09
C LEU A 141 -7.67 10.39 -11.11
N HIS A 142 -6.42 10.13 -11.48
CA HIS A 142 -5.60 10.96 -12.36
C HIS A 142 -5.31 10.31 -13.72
N ASN A 143 -6.21 9.40 -14.15
CA ASN A 143 -6.14 8.81 -15.48
C ASN A 143 -6.49 9.85 -16.57
N PRO A 144 -5.63 10.09 -17.57
CA PRO A 144 -5.88 11.07 -18.61
C PRO A 144 -6.87 10.59 -19.66
N GLN A 145 -7.61 11.53 -20.26
CA GLN A 145 -8.50 11.30 -21.40
C GLN A 145 -8.11 12.24 -22.55
N PRO A 146 -7.05 11.93 -23.32
CA PRO A 146 -6.64 12.77 -24.44
C PRO A 146 -7.79 12.94 -25.44
N ASN A 147 -8.03 14.18 -25.87
CA ASN A 147 -9.10 14.54 -26.81
C ASN A 147 -10.54 14.12 -26.40
N TYR A 148 -10.76 13.74 -25.14
CA TYR A 148 -12.08 13.27 -24.66
C TYR A 148 -12.62 12.02 -25.37
N GLU A 149 -11.78 11.26 -26.08
CA GLU A 149 -12.20 10.05 -26.81
C GLU A 149 -12.07 8.81 -25.94
N GLU A 150 -10.84 8.46 -25.53
CA GLU A 150 -10.54 7.26 -24.76
C GLU A 150 -9.73 7.60 -23.49
N THR A 151 -10.03 6.91 -22.39
CA THR A 151 -9.27 7.03 -21.13
C THR A 151 -8.11 6.06 -21.14
N ILE A 152 -6.89 6.58 -21.00
CA ILE A 152 -5.69 5.73 -20.86
C ILE A 152 -5.54 5.39 -19.38
N HIS A 153 -5.57 4.10 -19.05
CA HIS A 153 -5.44 3.63 -17.68
C HIS A 153 -3.96 3.52 -17.29
N CYS A 154 -3.52 4.46 -16.46
CA CYS A 154 -2.16 4.56 -15.93
C CYS A 154 -2.11 4.40 -14.41
N THR A 155 -3.16 3.79 -13.83
CA THR A 155 -3.22 3.50 -12.40
C THR A 155 -2.07 2.59 -12.01
N GLN A 156 -1.21 3.11 -11.15
CA GLN A 156 -0.07 2.39 -10.60
C GLN A 156 0.18 2.81 -9.15
N GLU A 157 0.94 2.02 -8.42
CA GLU A 157 1.38 2.36 -7.08
C GLU A 157 2.57 3.33 -7.14
N ALA A 158 2.30 4.62 -7.30
CA ALA A 158 3.37 5.63 -7.37
C ALA A 158 4.13 5.80 -6.04
N VAL A 159 3.51 5.39 -4.93
CA VAL A 159 4.04 5.39 -3.56
C VAL A 159 4.56 4.02 -3.13
N TYR A 160 4.99 3.19 -4.09
CA TYR A 160 5.43 1.82 -3.83
C TYR A 160 6.51 1.79 -2.73
N PRO A 161 6.43 0.91 -1.73
CA PRO A 161 5.40 -0.10 -1.48
C PRO A 161 4.41 0.33 -0.37
N LEU A 162 4.42 1.60 0.05
CA LEU A 162 3.73 2.09 1.25
C LEU A 162 2.23 1.79 1.27
N TYR A 163 1.60 1.76 0.09
CA TYR A 163 0.19 1.44 -0.01
C TYR A 163 -0.07 -0.06 0.14
N THR A 164 0.57 -0.88 -0.69
CA THR A 164 0.30 -2.33 -0.74
C THR A 164 0.87 -3.09 0.45
N MET A 165 2.00 -2.64 1.01
CA MET A 165 2.67 -3.27 2.14
C MET A 165 1.77 -3.32 3.38
N VAL A 166 1.05 -2.24 3.68
CA VAL A 166 0.10 -2.18 4.82
C VAL A 166 -1.06 -3.17 4.62
N LEU A 167 -1.57 -3.30 3.39
CA LEU A 167 -2.63 -4.28 3.08
C LEU A 167 -2.13 -5.72 3.22
N ILE A 168 -0.91 -6.01 2.75
CA ILE A 168 -0.27 -7.32 2.93
C ILE A 168 -0.12 -7.64 4.42
N PHE A 169 0.32 -6.68 5.22
CA PHE A 169 0.44 -6.81 6.67
C PHE A 169 -0.90 -7.13 7.35
N TYR A 170 -1.99 -6.45 6.99
CA TYR A 170 -3.32 -6.75 7.53
C TYR A 170 -3.80 -8.16 7.13
N CYS A 171 -3.57 -8.58 5.88
CA CYS A 171 -3.87 -9.93 5.44
C CYS A 171 -3.08 -10.99 6.22
N LEU A 172 -1.77 -10.81 6.37
CA LEU A 172 -0.90 -11.72 7.13
C LEU A 172 -1.32 -11.77 8.60
N SER A 173 -1.69 -10.63 9.19
CA SER A 173 -2.18 -10.56 10.57
C SER A 173 -3.44 -11.40 10.76
N ILE A 174 -4.41 -11.33 9.83
CA ILE A 174 -5.60 -12.20 9.86
C ILE A 174 -5.19 -13.67 9.75
N ILE A 175 -4.33 -14.02 8.78
CA ILE A 175 -3.93 -15.41 8.55
C ILE A 175 -3.26 -16.01 9.79
N ILE A 176 -2.27 -15.32 10.35
CA ILE A 176 -1.54 -15.77 11.54
C ILE A 176 -2.48 -15.90 12.73
N MET A 177 -3.36 -14.91 12.93
CA MET A 177 -4.36 -14.92 13.99
C MET A 177 -5.33 -16.12 13.87
N LEU A 178 -5.78 -16.45 12.65
CA LEU A 178 -6.64 -17.62 12.40
C LEU A 178 -5.91 -18.96 12.61
N LEU A 179 -4.58 -18.99 12.54
CA LEU A 179 -3.79 -20.20 12.83
C LEU A 179 -3.49 -20.32 14.33
N VAL A 180 -3.03 -19.24 14.96
CA VAL A 180 -2.52 -19.25 16.33
C VAL A 180 -3.64 -19.22 17.37
N ARG A 181 -4.66 -18.36 17.20
CA ARG A 181 -5.69 -18.17 18.23
C ARG A 181 -6.59 -19.37 18.46
N PRO A 182 -7.09 -20.09 17.42
CA PRO A 182 -7.88 -21.30 17.66
C PRO A 182 -7.09 -22.38 18.37
N PHE A 183 -5.78 -22.52 18.06
CA PHE A 183 -4.89 -23.42 18.77
C PHE A 183 -4.75 -23.02 20.25
N LEU A 184 -4.48 -21.74 20.52
CA LEU A 184 -4.36 -21.22 21.88
C LEU A 184 -5.63 -21.44 22.71
N VAL A 185 -6.80 -21.12 22.16
CA VAL A 185 -8.09 -21.28 22.84
C VAL A 185 -8.38 -22.77 23.09
N ARG A 186 -8.14 -23.64 22.11
CA ARG A 186 -8.45 -25.08 22.27
C ARG A 186 -7.57 -25.76 23.31
N TYR A 187 -6.27 -25.43 23.37
CA TYR A 187 -5.31 -26.19 24.17
C TYR A 187 -4.89 -25.49 25.47
N LEU A 188 -4.67 -24.16 25.46
CA LEU A 188 -4.13 -23.44 26.62
C LEU A 188 -5.23 -22.76 27.44
N LEU A 189 -6.27 -22.21 26.79
CA LEU A 189 -7.28 -21.37 27.44
C LEU A 189 -8.72 -21.73 27.02
N PRO A 190 -9.19 -22.98 27.26
CA PRO A 190 -10.48 -23.48 26.76
C PRO A 190 -11.71 -22.78 27.35
N LYS A 191 -11.55 -22.06 28.46
CA LYS A 191 -12.62 -21.27 29.08
C LYS A 191 -12.86 -19.95 28.35
N VAL A 192 -11.94 -19.54 27.46
CA VAL A 192 -12.05 -18.28 26.76
C VAL A 192 -12.79 -18.47 25.45
N GLY A 193 -13.94 -17.81 25.32
CA GLY A 193 -14.81 -17.90 24.14
C GLY A 193 -14.15 -17.39 22.85
N LYS A 194 -14.86 -17.55 21.73
CA LYS A 194 -14.37 -17.20 20.38
C LYS A 194 -14.44 -15.70 20.06
N LEU A 195 -14.96 -14.89 20.97
CA LEU A 195 -15.27 -13.48 20.76
C LEU A 195 -14.06 -12.62 20.32
N PRO A 196 -12.84 -12.80 20.89
CA PRO A 196 -11.67 -12.04 20.44
C PRO A 196 -11.25 -12.33 18.99
N ILE A 197 -11.55 -13.53 18.49
CA ILE A 197 -11.26 -13.93 17.09
C ILE A 197 -12.22 -13.20 16.14
N TYR A 198 -13.51 -13.14 16.49
CA TYR A 198 -14.49 -12.42 15.68
C TYR A 198 -14.22 -10.92 15.65
N ALA A 199 -13.84 -10.31 16.79
CA ALA A 199 -13.49 -8.90 16.84
C ALA A 199 -12.37 -8.55 15.84
N ALA A 200 -11.32 -9.37 15.78
CA ALA A 200 -10.23 -9.24 14.81
C ALA A 200 -10.71 -9.35 13.36
N LEU A 201 -11.59 -10.32 13.08
CA LEU A 201 -12.13 -10.53 11.74
C LEU A 201 -12.96 -9.35 11.23
N TYR A 202 -13.54 -8.55 12.13
CA TYR A 202 -14.26 -7.33 11.76
C TYR A 202 -13.36 -6.11 11.61
N PHE A 203 -12.44 -5.85 12.55
CA PHE A 203 -11.70 -4.59 12.51
C PHE A 203 -10.62 -4.56 11.43
N PHE A 204 -9.96 -5.67 11.08
CA PHE A 204 -8.91 -5.64 10.05
C PHE A 204 -9.44 -5.24 8.66
N PRO A 205 -10.57 -5.77 8.16
CA PRO A 205 -11.18 -5.28 6.93
C PRO A 205 -11.57 -3.79 7.00
N ILE A 206 -12.06 -3.33 8.15
CA ILE A 206 -12.39 -1.91 8.36
C ILE A 206 -11.11 -1.06 8.27
N LEU A 207 -10.02 -1.47 8.91
CA LEU A 207 -8.72 -0.80 8.81
C LEU A 207 -8.17 -0.82 7.38
N ALA A 208 -8.32 -1.92 6.66
CA ALA A 208 -7.91 -2.01 5.26
C ALA A 208 -8.70 -1.02 4.39
N LEU A 209 -10.01 -0.89 4.60
CA LEU A 209 -10.84 0.11 3.91
C LEU A 209 -10.43 1.54 4.28
N LEU A 210 -10.21 1.81 5.57
CA LEU A 210 -9.74 3.12 6.03
C LEU A 210 -8.39 3.48 5.43
N HIS A 211 -7.46 2.53 5.35
CA HIS A 211 -6.17 2.73 4.69
C HIS A 211 -6.33 2.94 3.17
N ALA A 212 -7.17 2.16 2.51
CA ALA A 212 -7.40 2.28 1.08
C ALA A 212 -7.97 3.66 0.69
N VAL A 213 -8.81 4.25 1.54
CA VAL A 213 -9.46 5.55 1.30
C VAL A 213 -8.64 6.71 1.86
N PHE A 214 -8.12 6.60 3.08
CA PHE A 214 -7.48 7.70 3.82
C PHE A 214 -5.97 7.53 3.96
N GLY A 215 -5.34 6.49 3.42
CA GLY A 215 -3.91 6.21 3.60
C GLY A 215 -3.00 7.39 3.23
N GLY A 216 -3.27 8.04 2.11
CA GLY A 216 -2.54 9.24 1.68
C GLY A 216 -2.82 10.45 2.58
N LEU A 217 -4.07 10.65 2.99
CA LEU A 217 -4.41 11.72 3.92
C LEU A 217 -3.71 11.53 5.28
N ILE A 218 -3.70 10.32 5.82
CA ILE A 218 -2.98 9.99 7.06
C ILE A 218 -1.48 10.22 6.87
N TYR A 219 -0.92 9.79 5.74
CA TYR A 219 0.49 10.00 5.43
C TYR A 219 0.86 11.48 5.36
N PHE A 220 0.00 12.38 4.86
CA PHE A 220 0.33 13.82 4.80
C PHE A 220 -0.06 14.60 6.07
N THR A 221 -1.00 14.10 6.88
CA THR A 221 -1.39 14.76 8.14
C THR A 221 -0.53 14.36 9.32
N PHE A 222 0.16 13.22 9.26
CA PHE A 222 1.04 12.72 10.31
C PHE A 222 2.03 13.76 10.92
N PRO A 223 2.67 14.68 10.17
CA PRO A 223 3.56 15.68 10.75
C PRO A 223 2.86 16.70 11.65
N TYR A 224 1.54 16.84 11.50
CA TYR A 224 0.70 17.76 12.26
C TYR A 224 -0.05 17.10 13.42
N ILE A 225 0.02 15.76 13.51
CA ILE A 225 -0.58 14.97 14.60
C ILE A 225 0.35 14.91 15.82
N VAL A 226 1.65 15.18 15.64
CA VAL A 226 2.68 15.31 16.68
C VAL A 226 2.92 16.78 17.00
#